data_AF-A0A7W7ZDL4-F1
#
_entry.id   AF-A0A7W7ZDL4-F1
#
_cell.length_a   1.000
_cell.length_b   1.000
_cell.length_c   1.000
_cell.angle_alpha   90.00
_cell.angle_beta   90.00
_cell.angle_gamma   90.00
#
_symmetry.space_group_name_H-M   'P 1'
#
loop_
_entity.id
_entity.type
_entity.pdbx_description
1 polymer ?
#
loop_
_entity_poly.entity_id
_entity_poly.type
_entity_poly.pdbx_seq_one_letter_code
_entity_poly.pdbx_strand_id
1 'polypeptide(L)'
;MTKIELIRLLVGQARANGFEFRKWYTSKLGRPWVDADTSITELAMERRYYVLLFSHEFASNFWKAGETITFQVPKQTFQRKMPDGSIGTVKRKSYIRRSAREDVWRYHLQELAVAEEPLRYMRRYLRVEEDLDREPDSGSDTDPIQ
;
A
#
# COMPACT_ATOMS: atom_id res chain seq x y z
N MET A 1 -17.33 -7.42 4.84
CA MET A 1 -16.95 -6.09 4.35
C MET A 1 -17.33 -5.95 2.89
N THR A 2 -18.25 -5.04 2.57
CA THR A 2 -18.65 -4.70 1.20
C THR A 2 -17.59 -3.85 0.49
N LYS A 3 -17.69 -3.70 -0.84
CA LYS A 3 -16.79 -2.82 -1.62
C LYS A 3 -16.86 -1.36 -1.14
N ILE A 4 -18.07 -0.88 -0.85
CA ILE A 4 -18.33 0.48 -0.38
C ILE A 4 -17.67 0.69 0.99
N GLU A 5 -17.87 -0.26 1.92
CA GLU A 5 -17.20 -0.23 3.23
C GLU A 5 -15.67 -0.23 3.09
N LEU A 6 -15.13 -1.08 2.22
CA LEU A 6 -13.69 -1.13 1.96
C LEU A 6 -13.17 0.22 1.47
N ILE A 7 -13.80 0.81 0.45
CA ILE A 7 -13.38 2.12 -0.08
C ILE A 7 -13.52 3.21 0.99
N ARG A 8 -14.59 3.17 1.79
CA ARG A 8 -14.79 4.10 2.92
C ARG A 8 -13.63 4.03 3.92
N LEU A 9 -13.21 2.82 4.31
CA LEU A 9 -12.09 2.63 5.21
C LEU A 9 -10.76 3.08 4.59
N LEU A 10 -10.51 2.76 3.32
CA LEU A 10 -9.31 3.18 2.60
C LEU A 10 -9.19 4.71 2.53
N VAL A 11 -10.29 5.38 2.18
CA VAL A 11 -10.38 6.85 2.17
C VAL A 11 -10.22 7.40 3.59
N GLY A 12 -10.84 6.76 4.59
CA GLY A 12 -10.71 7.16 6.00
C GLY A 12 -9.26 7.17 6.49
N GLN A 13 -8.54 6.07 6.27
CA GLN A 13 -7.12 5.95 6.63
C GLN A 13 -6.26 6.99 5.90
N ALA A 14 -6.45 7.16 4.58
CA ALA A 14 -5.71 8.17 3.83
C ALA A 14 -6.02 9.60 4.31
N ARG A 15 -7.28 9.89 4.66
CA ARG A 15 -7.69 11.20 5.20
C ARG A 15 -7.04 11.49 6.54
N ALA A 16 -6.94 10.50 7.42
CA ALA A 16 -6.21 10.63 8.69
C ALA A 16 -4.72 10.99 8.48
N ASN A 17 -4.18 10.64 7.31
CA ASN A 17 -2.82 10.96 6.91
C ASN A 17 -2.67 12.26 6.09
N GLY A 18 -3.76 12.98 5.80
CA GLY A 18 -3.73 14.27 5.09
C GLY A 18 -4.33 14.26 3.67
N PHE A 19 -4.92 13.14 3.22
CA PHE A 19 -5.55 13.09 1.90
C PHE A 19 -6.83 13.96 1.81
N GLU A 20 -6.83 14.95 0.93
CA GLU A 20 -7.97 15.86 0.72
C GLU A 20 -9.03 15.26 -0.24
N PHE A 21 -9.78 14.25 0.23
CA PHE A 21 -10.70 13.48 -0.62
C PHE A 21 -11.68 14.33 -1.46
N ARG A 22 -12.28 15.37 -0.88
CA ARG A 22 -13.21 16.26 -1.60
C ARG A 22 -12.54 16.96 -2.79
N LYS A 23 -11.36 17.54 -2.57
CA LYS A 23 -10.61 18.27 -3.59
C LYS A 23 -10.08 17.31 -4.66
N TRP A 24 -9.59 16.14 -4.24
CA TRP A 24 -9.19 15.10 -5.16
C TRP A 24 -10.37 14.64 -6.04
N TYR A 25 -11.54 14.39 -5.43
CA TYR A 25 -12.73 13.90 -6.14
C TYR A 25 -13.18 14.90 -7.21
N THR A 26 -13.35 16.17 -6.85
CA THR A 26 -13.80 17.20 -7.80
C THR A 26 -12.78 17.47 -8.89
N SER A 27 -11.47 17.48 -8.57
CA SER A 27 -10.42 17.78 -9.56
C SER A 27 -10.10 16.62 -10.49
N LYS A 28 -10.12 15.36 -10.01
CA LYS A 28 -9.72 14.19 -10.80
C LYS A 28 -10.88 13.51 -11.51
N LEU A 29 -12.08 13.52 -10.93
CA LEU A 29 -13.27 12.95 -11.59
C LEU A 29 -14.10 13.99 -12.32
N GLY A 30 -13.88 15.28 -12.09
CA GLY A 30 -14.65 16.36 -12.71
C GLY A 30 -16.13 16.33 -12.32
N ARG A 31 -16.46 15.67 -11.20
CA ARG A 31 -17.84 15.47 -10.73
C ARG A 31 -18.19 16.46 -9.63
N PRO A 32 -19.46 16.89 -9.55
CA PRO A 32 -19.91 17.73 -8.45
C PRO A 32 -19.78 16.96 -7.14
N TRP A 33 -19.31 17.65 -6.11
CA TRP A 33 -19.29 17.10 -4.76
C TRP A 33 -20.65 17.30 -4.09
N VAL A 34 -21.29 16.20 -3.69
CA VAL A 34 -22.48 16.22 -2.85
C VAL A 34 -22.07 16.00 -1.40
N ASP A 35 -21.63 14.79 -1.09
CA ASP A 35 -21.10 14.37 0.21
C ASP A 35 -20.12 13.19 0.04
N ALA A 36 -19.50 12.75 1.14
CA ALA A 36 -18.50 11.69 1.11
C ALA A 36 -19.10 10.31 0.78
N ASP A 37 -20.28 9.99 1.30
CA ASP A 37 -20.90 8.67 1.17
C ASP A 37 -21.42 8.45 -0.25
N THR A 38 -22.04 9.46 -0.84
CA THR A 38 -22.44 9.50 -2.25
C THR A 38 -21.21 9.36 -3.15
N SER A 39 -20.13 10.11 -2.88
CA SER A 39 -18.88 10.05 -3.65
C SER A 39 -18.20 8.67 -3.57
N ILE A 40 -18.20 8.03 -2.39
CA ILE A 40 -17.68 6.67 -2.20
C ILE A 40 -18.54 5.65 -2.94
N THR A 41 -19.86 5.81 -2.91
CA THR A 41 -20.80 4.96 -3.64
C THR A 41 -20.54 5.06 -5.15
N GLU A 42 -20.36 6.27 -5.68
CA GLU A 42 -20.02 6.51 -7.08
C GLU A 42 -18.66 5.92 -7.49
N LEU A 43 -17.68 5.89 -6.58
CA LEU A 43 -16.40 5.22 -6.80
C LEU A 43 -16.55 3.70 -6.86
N ALA A 44 -17.39 3.13 -5.99
CA ALA A 44 -17.64 1.69 -5.94
C ALA A 44 -18.40 1.21 -7.19
N MET A 45 -19.30 2.05 -7.68
CA MET A 45 -20.02 1.88 -8.94
C MET A 45 -19.07 2.06 -10.14
N GLU A 46 -19.37 1.37 -11.24
CA GLU A 46 -18.65 1.52 -12.53
C GLU A 46 -17.12 1.33 -12.48
N ARG A 47 -16.60 0.70 -11.42
CA ARG A 47 -15.17 0.46 -11.22
C ARG A 47 -14.30 1.73 -11.17
N ARG A 48 -14.89 2.91 -10.90
CA ARG A 48 -14.16 4.19 -10.83
C ARG A 48 -13.14 4.24 -9.68
N TYR A 49 -13.28 3.35 -8.69
CA TYR A 49 -12.30 3.18 -7.62
C TYR A 49 -10.88 2.92 -8.14
N TYR A 50 -10.68 2.40 -9.36
CA TYR A 50 -9.34 2.29 -9.93
C TYR A 50 -8.63 3.65 -10.08
N VAL A 51 -9.37 4.72 -10.39
CA VAL A 51 -8.81 6.08 -10.47
C VAL A 51 -8.30 6.53 -9.11
N LEU A 52 -9.00 6.18 -8.03
CA LEU A 52 -8.55 6.42 -6.65
C LEU A 52 -7.31 5.58 -6.32
N LEU A 53 -7.38 4.27 -6.57
CA LEU A 53 -6.34 3.32 -6.19
C LEU A 53 -4.98 3.63 -6.84
N PHE A 54 -4.98 4.09 -8.08
CA PHE A 54 -3.76 4.44 -8.82
C PHE A 54 -3.38 5.93 -8.73
N SER A 55 -4.10 6.72 -7.93
CA SER A 55 -3.74 8.12 -7.67
C SER A 55 -2.48 8.17 -6.80
N HIS A 56 -1.44 8.84 -7.29
CA HIS A 56 -0.21 9.08 -6.52
C HIS A 56 -0.48 9.84 -5.23
N GLU A 57 -1.37 10.85 -5.29
CA GLU A 57 -1.78 11.66 -4.15
C GLU A 57 -2.49 10.81 -3.10
N PHE A 58 -3.34 9.86 -3.53
CA PHE A 58 -3.97 8.93 -2.61
C PHE A 58 -2.93 7.97 -2.01
N ALA A 59 -2.09 7.35 -2.85
CA ALA A 59 -1.11 6.36 -2.44
C ALA A 59 -0.09 6.92 -1.43
N SER A 60 0.45 8.12 -1.67
CA SER A 60 1.43 8.74 -0.78
C SER A 60 0.86 9.09 0.59
N ASN A 61 -0.45 9.37 0.67
CA ASN A 61 -1.13 9.60 1.94
C ASN A 61 -1.58 8.29 2.60
N PHE A 62 -1.99 7.28 1.82
CA PHE A 62 -2.44 6.00 2.38
C PHE A 62 -1.28 5.23 3.03
N TRP A 63 -0.14 5.10 2.35
CA TRP A 63 1.10 4.53 2.89
C TRP A 63 2.01 5.65 3.41
N LYS A 64 1.67 6.20 4.59
CA LYS A 64 2.38 7.35 5.17
C LYS A 64 3.88 7.04 5.36
N ALA A 65 4.72 7.98 4.92
CA ALA A 65 6.16 7.92 5.13
C ALA A 65 6.51 7.90 6.63
N GLY A 66 7.45 7.03 7.02
CA GLY A 66 7.93 6.91 8.40
C GLY A 66 7.31 5.76 9.21
N GLU A 67 6.22 5.16 8.75
CA GLU A 67 5.72 3.91 9.34
C GLU A 67 6.51 2.72 8.83
N THR A 68 6.84 1.79 9.74
CA THR A 68 7.57 0.56 9.38
C THR A 68 6.63 -0.35 8.59
N ILE A 69 6.57 -0.15 7.29
CA ILE A 69 5.87 -1.05 6.40
C ILE A 69 6.76 -2.27 6.21
N THR A 70 6.25 -3.43 6.61
CA THR A 70 6.88 -4.73 6.40
C THR A 70 6.33 -5.31 5.09
N PHE A 71 7.19 -5.55 4.11
CA PHE A 71 6.77 -6.15 2.84
C PHE A 71 7.78 -7.19 2.35
N GLN A 72 7.25 -8.21 1.66
CA GLN A 72 8.05 -9.28 1.08
C GLN A 72 8.57 -8.83 -0.28
N VAL A 73 9.88 -8.68 -0.42
CA VAL A 73 10.50 -8.44 -1.72
C VAL A 73 10.52 -9.76 -2.48
N PRO A 74 9.92 -9.84 -3.69
CA PRO A 74 9.91 -11.07 -4.47
C PRO A 74 11.31 -11.44 -4.96
N LYS A 75 11.50 -12.71 -5.29
CA LYS A 75 12.75 -13.22 -5.85
C LYS A 75 13.03 -12.51 -7.18
N GLN A 76 14.15 -11.79 -7.28
CA GLN A 76 14.57 -11.12 -8.51
C GLN A 76 15.82 -11.79 -9.08
N THR A 77 15.85 -11.92 -10.40
CA THR A 77 17.02 -12.39 -11.15
C THR A 77 17.40 -11.31 -12.15
N PHE A 78 18.62 -10.77 -12.03
CA PHE A 78 19.11 -9.72 -12.94
C PHE A 78 20.56 -10.00 -13.33
N GLN A 79 20.95 -9.52 -14.50
CA GLN A 79 22.32 -9.59 -14.96
C GLN A 79 23.12 -8.41 -14.39
N ARG A 80 24.29 -8.69 -13.82
CA ARG A 80 25.20 -7.68 -13.29
C ARG A 80 26.58 -7.90 -13.88
N LYS A 81 27.20 -6.81 -14.33
CA LYS A 81 28.61 -6.80 -14.70
C LYS A 81 29.45 -6.92 -13.43
N MET A 82 30.23 -7.98 -13.34
CA MET A 82 31.09 -8.29 -12.21
C MET A 82 32.38 -7.47 -12.31
N PRO A 83 33.16 -7.36 -11.20
CA PRO A 83 34.42 -6.62 -11.20
C PRO A 83 35.45 -7.13 -12.23
N ASP A 84 35.35 -8.41 -12.61
CA ASP A 84 36.17 -9.06 -13.63
C ASP A 84 35.71 -8.76 -15.09
N GLY A 85 34.67 -7.95 -15.26
CA GLY A 85 34.11 -7.59 -16.56
C GLY A 85 33.10 -8.59 -17.13
N SER A 86 32.92 -9.76 -16.51
CA SER A 86 31.94 -10.77 -16.92
C SER A 86 30.50 -10.34 -16.60
N ILE A 87 29.52 -10.86 -17.34
CA ILE A 87 28.10 -10.66 -17.06
C ILE A 87 27.59 -11.87 -16.28
N GLY A 88 27.43 -11.70 -14.97
CA GLY A 88 26.92 -12.74 -14.08
C GLY A 88 25.42 -12.59 -13.85
N THR A 89 24.71 -13.71 -13.75
CA THR A 89 23.29 -13.72 -13.35
C THR A 89 23.20 -13.76 -11.83
N VAL A 90 22.72 -12.68 -11.21
CA VAL A 90 22.51 -12.58 -9.76
C VAL A 90 21.08 -13.00 -9.43
N LYS A 91 20.93 -14.08 -8.66
CA LYS A 91 19.65 -14.53 -8.11
C LYS A 91 19.52 -14.05 -6.66
N ARG A 92 18.66 -13.07 -6.42
CA ARG A 92 18.30 -12.64 -5.05
C ARG A 92 17.09 -13.44 -4.57
N LYS A 93 17.24 -14.12 -3.43
CA LYS A 93 16.12 -14.76 -2.72
C LYS A 93 15.11 -13.71 -2.26
N SER A 94 13.86 -14.11 -2.07
CA SER A 94 12.86 -13.25 -1.43
C SER A 94 13.26 -12.98 0.01
N TYR A 95 13.10 -11.75 0.47
CA TYR A 95 13.37 -11.36 1.84
C TYR A 95 12.32 -10.37 2.34
N ILE A 96 12.10 -10.35 3.65
CA ILE A 96 11.23 -9.38 4.30
C ILE A 96 12.02 -8.09 4.47
N ARG A 97 11.50 -6.98 3.93
CA ARG A 97 12.08 -5.65 4.11
C ARG A 97 11.21 -4.85 5.06
N ARG A 98 11.82 -4.30 6.10
CA ARG A 98 11.26 -3.22 6.91
C ARG A 98 11.82 -1.92 6.35
N SER A 99 10.96 -1.02 5.87
CA SER A 99 11.43 0.20 5.21
C SER A 99 10.57 1.40 5.62
N ALA A 100 11.21 2.38 6.26
CA ALA A 100 10.64 3.71 6.53
C ALA A 100 10.85 4.68 5.34
N ARG A 101 10.96 4.14 4.11
CA ARG A 101 11.35 4.94 2.94
C ARG A 101 10.18 5.80 2.49
N GLU A 102 10.48 7.06 2.14
CA GLU A 102 9.50 8.02 1.67
C GLU A 102 8.77 7.58 0.38
N ASP A 103 9.37 6.64 -0.38
CA ASP A 103 8.86 6.15 -1.67
C ASP A 103 8.16 4.78 -1.61
N VAL A 104 7.85 4.24 -0.43
CA VAL A 104 7.20 2.92 -0.30
C VAL A 104 5.86 2.85 -1.04
N TRP A 105 5.10 3.94 -1.10
CA TRP A 105 3.87 4.01 -1.87
C TRP A 105 4.07 3.72 -3.38
N ARG A 106 5.24 4.04 -3.96
CA ARG A 106 5.55 3.73 -5.37
C ARG A 106 5.68 2.25 -5.61
N TYR A 107 6.31 1.55 -4.67
CA TYR A 107 6.41 0.08 -4.71
C TYR A 107 5.01 -0.53 -4.68
N HIS A 108 4.13 -0.08 -3.77
CA HIS A 108 2.78 -0.61 -3.70
C HIS A 108 1.94 -0.28 -4.94
N LEU A 109 2.13 0.87 -5.60
CA LEU A 109 1.48 1.13 -6.89
C LEU A 109 1.92 0.15 -7.99
N GLN A 110 3.21 -0.22 -8.03
CA GLN A 110 3.71 -1.22 -8.98
C GLN A 110 3.11 -2.61 -8.72
N GLU A 111 3.08 -3.03 -7.45
CA GLU A 111 2.47 -4.29 -7.05
C GLU A 111 0.95 -4.31 -7.30
N LEU A 112 0.27 -3.18 -7.05
CA LEU A 112 -1.16 -3.02 -7.30
C LEU A 112 -1.50 -3.12 -8.79
N ALA A 113 -0.61 -2.64 -9.67
CA ALA A 113 -0.80 -2.68 -11.12
C ALA A 113 -0.79 -4.11 -11.68
N VAL A 114 -0.12 -5.04 -11.02
CA VAL A 114 -0.05 -6.46 -11.41
C VAL A 114 -0.99 -7.36 -10.59
N ALA A 115 -1.71 -6.80 -9.62
CA ALA A 115 -2.63 -7.55 -8.79
C ALA A 115 -3.92 -7.87 -9.56
N GLU A 116 -4.31 -9.15 -9.58
CA GLU A 116 -5.58 -9.61 -10.16
C GLU A 116 -6.80 -9.00 -9.45
N GLU A 117 -6.71 -8.83 -8.14
CA GLU A 117 -7.74 -8.21 -7.31
C GLU A 117 -7.18 -7.01 -6.51
N PRO A 118 -7.11 -5.80 -7.08
CA PRO A 118 -6.48 -4.63 -6.45
C PRO A 118 -7.11 -4.23 -5.11
N LEU A 119 -8.43 -4.33 -4.98
CA LEU A 119 -9.10 -4.06 -3.69
C LEU A 119 -8.71 -5.07 -2.60
N ARG A 120 -8.52 -6.34 -2.96
CA ARG A 120 -8.03 -7.36 -2.03
C ARG A 120 -6.58 -7.11 -1.63
N TYR A 121 -5.76 -6.66 -2.56
CA TYR A 121 -4.39 -6.22 -2.27
C TYR A 121 -4.40 -5.10 -1.21
N MET A 122 -5.20 -4.06 -1.41
CA MET A 122 -5.30 -2.89 -0.53
C MET A 122 -5.78 -3.24 0.88
N ARG A 123 -6.73 -4.17 0.99
CA ARG A 123 -7.30 -4.58 2.28
C ARG A 123 -6.24 -5.02 3.31
N ARG A 124 -5.11 -5.58 2.86
CA ARG A 124 -4.02 -6.06 3.74
C ARG A 124 -3.31 -4.95 4.52
N TYR A 125 -3.53 -3.69 4.17
CA TYR A 125 -2.86 -2.54 4.75
C TYR A 125 -3.83 -1.60 5.49
N LEU A 126 -5.08 -2.03 5.67
CA LEU A 126 -6.01 -1.34 6.54
C LEU A 126 -5.64 -1.60 7.99
N ARG A 127 -5.55 -0.53 8.77
CA ARG A 127 -5.49 -0.62 10.23
C ARG A 127 -6.91 -0.78 10.73
N VAL A 128 -7.30 -2.01 11.01
CA VAL A 128 -8.53 -2.27 11.77
C VAL A 128 -8.15 -2.13 13.24
N GLU A 129 -8.95 -1.42 14.04
CA GLU A 129 -8.63 -1.12 15.46
C GLU A 129 -8.29 -2.38 16.28
N GLU A 130 -8.74 -3.58 15.87
CA GLU A 130 -8.37 -4.87 16.47
C GLU A 130 -6.85 -5.19 16.41
N ASP A 131 -6.09 -4.61 15.47
CA ASP A 131 -4.65 -4.87 15.33
C ASP A 131 -3.77 -3.92 16.17
N LEU A 132 -4.34 -2.90 16.82
CA LEU A 132 -3.59 -1.94 17.64
C LEU A 132 -3.30 -2.44 19.06
N ASP A 133 -4.02 -3.46 19.53
CA ASP A 133 -3.83 -4.07 20.86
C ASP A 133 -2.82 -5.23 20.87
N ARG A 134 -2.29 -5.62 19.70
CA ARG A 134 -1.25 -6.63 19.62
C ARG A 134 0.12 -5.95 19.68
N GLU A 135 0.61 -5.72 20.90
CA GLU A 135 2.01 -5.40 21.12
C GLU A 135 2.88 -6.38 20.29
N PRO A 136 3.93 -5.89 19.61
CA PRO A 136 4.84 -6.77 18.91
C PRO A 136 5.48 -7.66 19.98
N ASP A 137 5.15 -8.95 19.91
CA ASP A 137 5.78 -10.01 20.69
C ASP A 137 7.30 -9.79 20.63
N SER A 138 7.84 -9.22 21.70
CA SER A 138 9.27 -9.06 21.88
C SER A 138 9.80 -10.44 22.19
N GLY A 139 9.92 -11.28 21.15
CA GLY A 139 10.59 -12.56 21.21
C GLY A 139 12.03 -12.34 21.61
N SER A 140 12.27 -12.33 22.92
CA SER A 140 13.58 -12.50 23.52
C SER A 140 13.98 -13.96 23.32
N ASP A 141 14.54 -14.26 22.15
CA ASP A 141 15.40 -15.44 21.99
C ASP A 141 16.69 -15.17 22.79
N THR A 142 16.65 -15.45 24.09
CA THR A 142 17.84 -15.80 24.84
C THR A 142 18.07 -17.29 24.66
N ASP A 143 18.93 -17.65 23.71
CA ASP A 143 19.49 -19.00 23.62
C ASP A 143 20.23 -19.35 24.93
N PRO A 144 20.02 -20.55 25.50
CA PRO A 144 20.79 -21.01 26.64
C PRO A 144 22.19 -21.43 26.17
N ILE A 145 23.22 -20.79 26.74
CA ILE A 145 24.62 -21.19 26.58
C ILE A 145 24.80 -22.56 27.27
N GLN A 146 25.17 -23.58 26.49
CA GLN A 146 25.78 -24.83 27.00
C GLN A 146 27.29 -24.64 27.18
#